data_AF-A0A518E3M7-F1
#
_entry.id   AF-A0A518E3M7-F1
#
_cell.length_a   1.000
_cell.length_b   1.000
_cell.length_c   1.000
_cell.angle_alpha   90.00
_cell.angle_beta   90.00
_cell.angle_gamma   90.00
#
_symmetry.space_group_name_H-M   'P 1'
#
loop_
_entity.id
_entity.type
_entity.pdbx_description
1 polymer ?
#
loop_
_entity_poly.entity_id
_entity_poly.type
_entity_poly.pdbx_seq_one_letter_code
_entity_poly.pdbx_strand_id
1 'polypeptide(L)'
;MLFVYRNLMRGCGAMALATAMCCLGTPAFAQGDTYEHLDEMALDLQRFAEEIVEETHAHLQGNAYFPQIDRAAHRIEELAAHVHRVAHDRGDIVHLRNDIDDLDRWVHHIDDLGNFIARRGVRSSEWGGFQYMRSCIASMLDTLHHMQDDLHQLAPRRSLHDHDDYHQRYPDYGHRTHRYPARGYIGPGYRPAGHDHFHSGHHH
;
A
#
# COMPACT_ATOMS: atom_id res chain seq x y z
N MET A 1 13.86 11.93 -90.91
CA MET A 1 13.01 12.29 -89.75
C MET A 1 11.72 11.49 -89.82
N LEU A 2 11.49 10.55 -88.90
CA LEU A 2 10.21 10.28 -88.22
C LEU A 2 10.28 8.95 -87.46
N PHE A 3 10.12 9.08 -86.15
CA PHE A 3 9.79 8.10 -85.12
C PHE A 3 8.88 6.96 -85.59
N VAL A 4 9.17 5.71 -85.18
CA VAL A 4 8.19 4.83 -84.51
C VAL A 4 8.91 3.93 -83.49
N TYR A 5 8.76 4.29 -82.22
CA TYR A 5 8.92 3.40 -81.07
C TYR A 5 7.77 2.38 -81.04
N ARG A 6 8.05 1.10 -80.83
CA ARG A 6 7.03 0.17 -80.35
C ARG A 6 7.64 -0.92 -79.46
N ASN A 7 7.91 -0.50 -78.22
CA ASN A 7 8.16 -1.38 -77.08
C ASN A 7 6.88 -2.18 -76.76
N LEU A 8 6.94 -3.50 -76.93
CA LEU A 8 5.94 -4.43 -76.40
C LEU A 8 6.53 -5.04 -75.12
N MET A 9 6.35 -4.35 -74.00
CA MET A 9 6.74 -4.82 -72.67
C MET A 9 5.93 -6.07 -72.32
N ARG A 10 6.62 -7.21 -72.33
CA ARG A 10 6.18 -8.45 -71.69
C ARG A 10 5.99 -8.21 -70.21
N GLY A 11 4.78 -8.48 -69.74
CA GLY A 11 4.54 -8.69 -68.32
C GLY A 11 5.33 -9.87 -67.77
N CYS A 12 5.57 -9.85 -66.47
CA CYS A 12 5.48 -11.00 -65.60
C CYS A 12 5.32 -10.44 -64.20
N GLY A 13 4.12 -10.63 -63.65
CA GLY A 13 3.81 -10.26 -62.29
C GLY A 13 4.68 -11.03 -61.31
N ALA A 14 5.21 -10.29 -60.34
CA ALA A 14 5.60 -10.84 -59.06
C ALA A 14 4.98 -9.93 -57.99
N MET A 15 3.68 -10.14 -57.73
CA MET A 15 3.06 -9.63 -56.52
C MET A 15 3.61 -10.46 -55.36
N ALA A 16 4.71 -10.00 -54.77
CA ALA A 16 5.23 -10.53 -53.53
C ALA A 16 4.30 -10.11 -52.39
N LEU A 17 3.36 -11.00 -52.05
CA LEU A 17 2.58 -10.96 -50.82
C LEU A 17 3.55 -11.23 -49.64
N ALA A 18 4.18 -10.16 -49.15
CA ALA A 18 4.91 -10.19 -47.90
C ALA A 18 3.89 -10.28 -46.75
N THR A 19 3.55 -11.50 -46.35
CA THR A 19 2.71 -11.78 -45.19
C THR A 19 3.44 -11.26 -43.95
N ALA A 20 2.92 -10.17 -43.41
CA ALA A 20 3.34 -9.54 -42.16
C ALA A 20 3.16 -10.55 -41.01
N MET A 21 4.23 -11.26 -40.65
CA MET A 21 4.32 -11.96 -39.38
C MET A 21 4.78 -10.93 -38.34
N CYS A 22 3.88 -10.00 -38.02
CA CYS A 22 4.00 -9.20 -36.81
C CYS A 22 3.84 -10.17 -35.64
N CYS A 23 4.98 -10.62 -35.12
CA CYS A 23 5.07 -11.18 -33.78
C CYS A 23 4.52 -10.13 -32.82
N LEU A 24 3.22 -10.23 -32.51
CA LEU A 24 2.59 -9.57 -31.39
C LEU A 24 3.18 -10.20 -30.13
N GLY A 25 4.41 -9.82 -29.81
CA GLY A 25 4.99 -10.03 -28.49
C GLY A 25 4.11 -9.26 -27.52
N THR A 26 3.23 -9.98 -26.83
CA THR A 26 2.51 -9.45 -25.68
C THR A 26 3.56 -8.92 -24.69
N PRO A 27 3.51 -7.63 -24.29
CA PRO A 27 4.44 -7.12 -23.30
C PRO A 27 4.09 -7.75 -21.94
N ALA A 28 4.69 -8.90 -21.63
CA ALA A 28 4.60 -9.57 -20.33
C ALA A 28 5.41 -8.85 -19.23
N PHE A 29 6.05 -7.72 -19.56
CA PHE A 29 6.95 -6.99 -18.67
C PHE A 29 6.26 -6.03 -17.70
N ALA A 30 4.96 -5.75 -17.85
CA ALA A 30 4.26 -4.82 -16.95
C ALA A 30 3.77 -5.47 -15.64
N GLN A 31 3.47 -6.78 -15.64
CA GLN A 31 2.87 -7.43 -14.46
C GLN A 31 3.89 -7.80 -13.38
N GLY A 32 5.13 -8.10 -13.73
CA GLY A 32 6.16 -8.46 -12.74
C GLY A 32 6.49 -7.31 -11.80
N ASP A 33 6.63 -6.10 -12.36
CA ASP A 33 6.93 -4.86 -11.65
C ASP A 33 5.83 -4.51 -10.62
N THR A 34 4.55 -4.70 -10.98
CA THR A 34 3.44 -4.40 -10.06
C THR A 34 3.36 -5.36 -8.86
N TYR A 35 3.68 -6.64 -9.03
CA TYR A 35 3.69 -7.58 -7.89
C TYR A 35 4.86 -7.31 -6.94
N GLU A 36 6.02 -6.91 -7.46
CA GLU A 36 7.15 -6.50 -6.62
C GLU A 36 6.80 -5.26 -5.81
N HIS A 37 6.11 -4.28 -6.41
CA HIS A 37 5.64 -3.11 -5.69
C HIS A 37 4.58 -3.45 -4.62
N LEU A 38 3.63 -4.35 -4.92
CA LEU A 38 2.63 -4.82 -3.95
C LEU A 38 3.30 -5.58 -2.77
N ASP A 39 4.35 -6.36 -3.04
CA ASP A 39 5.12 -7.07 -2.00
C ASP A 39 5.81 -6.08 -1.05
N GLU A 40 6.47 -5.05 -1.60
CA GLU A 40 7.12 -3.98 -0.83
C GLU A 40 6.11 -3.24 0.06
N MET A 41 4.96 -2.84 -0.48
CA MET A 41 3.91 -2.17 0.30
C MET A 41 3.34 -3.07 1.39
N ALA A 42 3.14 -4.36 1.09
CA ALA A 42 2.62 -5.31 2.08
C ALA A 42 3.61 -5.56 3.22
N LEU A 43 4.92 -5.59 2.92
CA LEU A 43 5.96 -5.65 3.95
C LEU A 43 5.94 -4.41 4.85
N ASP A 44 5.73 -3.22 4.30
CA ASP A 44 5.62 -2.00 5.09
C ASP A 44 4.35 -2.01 5.97
N LEU A 45 3.21 -2.50 5.47
CA LEU A 45 2.01 -2.72 6.30
C LEU A 45 2.29 -3.66 7.48
N GLN A 46 3.03 -4.74 7.26
CA GLN A 46 3.39 -5.67 8.34
C GLN A 46 4.25 -4.97 9.40
N ARG A 47 5.27 -4.19 8.99
CA ARG A 47 6.13 -3.45 9.92
C ARG A 47 5.35 -2.45 10.75
N PHE A 48 4.48 -1.66 10.12
CA PHE A 48 3.64 -0.71 10.87
C PHE A 48 2.69 -1.42 11.84
N ALA A 49 2.17 -2.59 11.49
CA ALA A 49 1.31 -3.36 12.37
C ALA A 49 2.07 -3.90 13.61
N GLU A 50 3.30 -4.41 13.41
CA GLU A 50 4.20 -4.80 14.50
C GLU A 50 4.48 -3.61 15.43
N GLU A 51 4.80 -2.44 14.87
CA GLU A 51 5.03 -1.21 15.63
C GLU A 51 3.79 -0.78 16.44
N ILE A 52 2.58 -0.90 15.88
CA ILE A 52 1.34 -0.59 16.60
C ILE A 52 1.16 -1.52 17.82
N VAL A 53 1.47 -2.81 17.69
CA VAL A 53 1.40 -3.77 18.80
C VAL A 53 2.42 -3.42 19.88
N GLU A 54 3.67 -3.16 19.50
CA GLU A 54 4.74 -2.80 20.43
C GLU A 54 4.39 -1.53 21.23
N GLU A 55 3.90 -0.50 20.56
CA GLU A 55 3.53 0.78 21.16
C GLU A 55 2.29 0.68 22.05
N THR A 56 1.32 -0.13 21.63
CA THR A 56 0.12 -0.43 22.44
C THR A 56 0.54 -1.09 23.75
N HIS A 57 1.44 -2.06 23.72
CA HIS A 57 1.98 -2.70 24.91
C HIS A 57 2.81 -1.76 25.77
N ALA A 58 3.73 -1.00 25.16
CA ALA A 58 4.65 -0.14 25.90
C ALA A 58 3.93 1.03 26.59
N HIS A 59 2.90 1.60 25.96
CA HIS A 59 2.31 2.86 26.40
C HIS A 59 0.87 2.78 26.87
N LEU A 60 0.12 1.73 26.54
CA LEU A 60 -1.31 1.66 26.84
C LEU A 60 -1.69 0.55 27.83
N GLN A 61 -0.76 -0.28 28.32
CA GLN A 61 -1.05 -1.45 29.20
C GLN A 61 -1.84 -1.14 30.50
N GLY A 62 -1.90 0.12 30.94
CA GLY A 62 -2.72 0.56 32.09
C GLY A 62 -4.02 1.27 31.72
N ASN A 63 -4.30 1.46 30.44
CA ASN A 63 -5.44 2.20 29.94
C ASN A 63 -6.72 1.35 29.99
N ALA A 64 -7.87 1.95 30.33
CA ALA A 64 -9.16 1.25 30.38
C ALA A 64 -9.57 0.63 29.02
N TYR A 65 -9.06 1.17 27.91
CA TYR A 65 -9.35 0.70 26.55
C TYR A 65 -8.29 -0.27 26.00
N PHE A 66 -7.24 -0.55 26.78
CA PHE A 66 -6.15 -1.41 26.37
C PHE A 66 -6.60 -2.74 25.73
N PRO A 67 -7.51 -3.53 26.32
CA PRO A 67 -7.88 -4.83 25.75
C PRO A 67 -8.55 -4.76 24.37
N GLN A 68 -9.13 -3.60 24.02
CA GLN A 68 -9.79 -3.38 22.74
C GLN A 68 -8.78 -2.97 21.67
N ILE A 69 -7.87 -2.06 22.01
CA ILE A 69 -6.78 -1.62 21.12
C ILE A 69 -5.84 -2.79 20.86
N ASP A 70 -5.44 -3.50 21.92
CA ASP A 70 -4.55 -4.65 21.85
C ASP A 70 -5.08 -5.74 20.91
N ARG A 71 -6.37 -6.08 21.06
CA ARG A 71 -7.03 -7.02 20.16
C ARG A 71 -7.07 -6.52 18.71
N ALA A 72 -7.35 -5.24 18.50
CA ALA A 72 -7.39 -4.65 17.16
C ALA A 72 -5.98 -4.65 16.53
N ALA A 73 -4.95 -4.29 17.30
CA ALA A 73 -3.55 -4.26 16.89
C ALA A 73 -3.08 -5.66 16.44
N HIS A 74 -3.30 -6.69 17.26
CA HIS A 74 -2.97 -8.07 16.87
C HIS A 74 -3.75 -8.55 15.65
N ARG A 75 -5.02 -8.13 15.51
CA ARG A 75 -5.79 -8.49 14.32
C ARG A 75 -5.24 -7.85 13.04
N ILE A 76 -4.77 -6.60 13.15
CA ILE A 76 -4.10 -5.87 12.07
C ILE A 76 -2.78 -6.55 11.72
N GLU A 77 -1.97 -6.93 12.72
CA GLU A 77 -0.71 -7.65 12.55
C GLU A 77 -0.89 -8.99 11.82
N GLU A 78 -1.85 -9.81 12.26
CA GLU A 78 -2.18 -11.09 11.61
C GLU A 78 -2.56 -10.91 10.14
N LEU A 79 -3.40 -9.91 9.83
CA LEU A 79 -3.88 -9.62 8.49
C LEU A 79 -2.77 -9.05 7.61
N ALA A 80 -1.97 -8.10 8.11
CA ALA A 80 -0.86 -7.51 7.35
C ALA A 80 0.20 -8.56 7.01
N ALA A 81 0.55 -9.44 7.96
CA ALA A 81 1.45 -10.56 7.70
C ALA A 81 0.86 -11.54 6.66
N HIS A 82 -0.46 -11.69 6.62
CA HIS A 82 -1.13 -12.52 5.62
C HIS A 82 -1.13 -11.87 4.23
N VAL A 83 -1.46 -10.58 4.13
CA VAL A 83 -1.37 -9.79 2.90
C VAL A 83 0.05 -9.85 2.31
N HIS A 84 1.08 -9.69 3.14
CA HIS A 84 2.48 -9.81 2.71
C HIS A 84 2.80 -11.21 2.16
N ARG A 85 2.43 -12.28 2.85
CA ARG A 85 2.63 -13.65 2.31
C ARG A 85 1.94 -13.84 0.96
N VAL A 86 0.69 -13.39 0.82
CA VAL A 86 -0.08 -13.53 -0.43
C VAL A 86 0.56 -12.72 -1.56
N ALA A 87 1.00 -11.48 -1.29
CA ALA A 87 1.67 -10.63 -2.27
C ALA A 87 3.01 -11.25 -2.71
N HIS A 88 3.82 -11.69 -1.74
CA HIS A 88 5.11 -12.34 -1.96
C HIS A 88 5.01 -13.59 -2.85
N ASP A 89 4.04 -14.46 -2.57
CA ASP A 89 3.79 -15.68 -3.33
C ASP A 89 3.08 -15.42 -4.68
N ARG A 90 2.79 -14.16 -5.01
CA ARG A 90 2.02 -13.72 -6.19
C ARG A 90 0.67 -14.45 -6.27
N GLY A 91 -0.03 -14.47 -5.14
CA GLY A 91 -1.32 -15.15 -4.97
C GLY A 91 -2.45 -14.54 -5.80
N ASP A 92 -3.66 -15.06 -5.61
CA ASP A 92 -4.84 -14.61 -6.33
C ASP A 92 -5.19 -13.14 -6.01
N ILE A 93 -5.39 -12.32 -7.05
CA ILE A 93 -5.68 -10.88 -6.93
C ILE A 93 -7.00 -10.64 -6.18
N VAL A 94 -8.01 -11.49 -6.41
CA VAL A 94 -9.30 -11.34 -5.73
C VAL A 94 -9.16 -11.63 -4.24
N HIS A 95 -8.39 -12.67 -3.90
CA HIS A 95 -8.02 -12.97 -2.51
C HIS A 95 -7.29 -11.79 -1.85
N LEU A 96 -6.23 -11.27 -2.49
CA LEU A 96 -5.46 -10.14 -1.99
C LEU A 96 -6.33 -8.88 -1.78
N ARG A 97 -7.25 -8.59 -2.71
CA ARG A 97 -8.19 -7.47 -2.57
C ARG A 97 -9.10 -7.61 -1.37
N ASN A 98 -9.66 -8.80 -1.13
CA ASN A 98 -10.51 -9.05 0.03
C ASN A 98 -9.71 -8.89 1.34
N ASP A 99 -8.47 -9.38 1.37
CA ASP A 99 -7.60 -9.25 2.55
C ASP A 99 -7.26 -7.77 2.84
N ILE A 100 -7.02 -6.96 1.80
CA ILE A 100 -6.77 -5.52 1.93
C ILE A 100 -8.01 -4.77 2.41
N ASP A 101 -9.19 -5.09 1.87
CA ASP A 101 -10.46 -4.49 2.32
C ASP A 101 -10.76 -4.85 3.79
N ASP A 102 -10.43 -6.05 4.23
CA ASP A 102 -10.56 -6.45 5.64
C ASP A 102 -9.53 -5.74 6.53
N LEU A 103 -8.29 -5.61 6.07
CA LEU A 103 -7.24 -4.88 6.79
C LEU A 103 -7.60 -3.40 6.95
N ASP A 104 -8.08 -2.75 5.89
CA ASP A 104 -8.55 -1.36 5.90
C ASP A 104 -9.64 -1.11 6.95
N ARG A 105 -10.65 -2.00 7.03
CA ARG A 105 -11.69 -1.91 8.07
C ARG A 105 -11.12 -1.95 9.48
N TRP A 106 -10.11 -2.80 9.72
CA TRP A 106 -9.47 -2.90 11.03
C TRP A 106 -8.58 -1.70 11.35
N VAL A 107 -7.85 -1.17 10.36
CA VAL A 107 -7.03 0.04 10.54
C VAL A 107 -7.92 1.26 10.83
N HIS A 108 -9.05 1.40 10.14
CA HIS A 108 -10.04 2.42 10.47
C HIS A 108 -10.66 2.23 11.86
N HIS A 109 -10.95 0.98 12.24
CA HIS A 109 -11.47 0.68 13.57
C HIS A 109 -10.51 1.12 14.68
N ILE A 110 -9.21 0.86 14.54
CA ILE A 110 -8.22 1.28 15.54
C ILE A 110 -7.99 2.81 15.53
N ASP A 111 -8.07 3.49 14.38
CA ASP A 111 -8.03 4.98 14.35
C ASP A 111 -9.25 5.57 15.08
N ASP A 112 -10.43 5.00 14.90
CA ASP A 112 -11.65 5.45 15.60
C ASP A 112 -11.53 5.27 17.12
N LEU A 113 -10.99 4.12 17.56
CA LEU A 113 -10.67 3.89 18.98
C LEU A 113 -9.63 4.90 19.48
N GLY A 114 -8.57 5.15 18.71
CA GLY A 114 -7.58 6.18 19.03
C GLY A 114 -8.21 7.57 19.18
N ASN A 115 -9.02 7.99 18.21
CA ASN A 115 -9.76 9.25 18.24
C ASN A 115 -10.68 9.35 19.46
N PHE A 116 -11.34 8.26 19.83
CA PHE A 116 -12.18 8.19 21.01
C PHE A 116 -11.39 8.37 22.31
N ILE A 117 -10.25 7.70 22.44
CA ILE A 117 -9.37 7.80 23.62
C ILE A 117 -8.78 9.21 23.71
N ALA A 118 -8.30 9.77 22.60
CA ALA A 118 -7.78 11.13 22.54
C ALA A 118 -8.80 12.16 23.04
N ARG A 119 -10.09 12.00 22.70
CA ARG A 119 -11.17 12.87 23.18
C ARG A 119 -11.45 12.73 24.68
N ARG A 120 -11.23 11.55 25.27
CA ARG A 120 -11.40 11.31 26.72
C ARG A 120 -10.18 11.71 27.55
N GLY A 121 -9.06 11.97 26.89
CA GLY A 121 -7.81 12.37 27.51
C GLY A 121 -6.86 11.19 27.63
N VAL A 122 -5.66 11.39 27.11
CA VAL A 122 -4.51 10.49 27.27
C VAL A 122 -3.61 11.08 28.34
N ARG A 123 -3.01 10.24 29.20
CA ARG A 123 -2.10 10.74 30.23
C ARG A 123 -0.84 11.31 29.57
N SER A 124 -0.26 12.36 30.16
CA SER A 124 0.93 13.02 29.59
C SER A 124 2.11 12.06 29.36
N SER A 125 2.27 11.04 30.22
CA SER A 125 3.29 9.99 30.08
C SER A 125 3.05 9.02 28.93
N GLU A 126 1.81 8.88 28.47
CA GLU A 126 1.39 7.94 27.41
C GLU A 126 1.29 8.64 26.06
N TRP A 127 1.34 9.97 26.04
CA TRP A 127 1.09 10.79 24.86
C TRP A 127 2.09 10.58 23.73
N GLY A 128 3.36 10.35 24.05
CA GLY A 128 4.42 10.13 23.05
C GLY A 128 4.15 8.88 22.21
N GLY A 129 3.99 7.72 22.86
CA GLY A 129 3.68 6.48 22.17
C GLY A 129 2.31 6.49 21.50
N PHE A 130 1.32 7.14 22.12
CA PHE A 130 0.02 7.33 21.48
C PHE A 130 0.13 8.15 20.18
N GLN A 131 0.95 9.21 20.13
CA GLN A 131 1.19 9.96 18.90
C GLN A 131 1.92 9.13 17.85
N TYR A 132 2.89 8.31 18.26
CA TYR A 132 3.63 7.46 17.33
C TYR A 132 2.74 6.37 16.73
N MET A 133 1.99 5.64 17.56
CA MET A 133 0.96 4.68 17.12
C MET A 133 -0.01 5.32 16.09
N ARG A 134 -0.46 6.56 16.34
CA ARG A 134 -1.31 7.28 15.39
C ARG A 134 -0.62 7.61 14.06
N SER A 135 0.69 7.85 14.09
CA SER A 135 1.48 8.04 12.88
C SER A 135 1.56 6.74 12.08
N CYS A 136 1.81 5.59 12.73
CA CYS A 136 1.83 4.29 12.08
C CYS A 136 0.47 3.98 11.43
N ILE A 137 -0.65 4.22 12.14
CA ILE A 137 -2.01 4.05 11.60
C ILE A 137 -2.22 4.92 10.35
N ALA A 138 -1.81 6.19 10.38
CA ALA A 138 -1.95 7.08 9.24
C ALA A 138 -1.12 6.60 8.02
N SER A 139 0.10 6.12 8.26
CA SER A 139 0.94 5.52 7.22
C SER A 139 0.32 4.25 6.65
N MET A 140 -0.26 3.38 7.48
CA MET A 140 -0.98 2.19 7.00
C MET A 140 -2.15 2.55 6.10
N LEU A 141 -2.96 3.55 6.46
CA LEU A 141 -4.09 4.00 5.63
C LEU A 141 -3.61 4.53 4.27
N ASP A 142 -2.53 5.31 4.24
CA ASP A 142 -1.92 5.82 3.01
C ASP A 142 -1.46 4.65 2.11
N THR A 143 -0.74 3.68 2.68
CA THR A 143 -0.29 2.48 1.96
C THR A 143 -1.44 1.62 1.47
N LEU A 144 -2.49 1.42 2.27
CA LEU A 144 -3.67 0.64 1.88
C LEU A 144 -4.39 1.26 0.68
N HIS A 145 -4.59 2.57 0.67
CA HIS A 145 -5.21 3.26 -0.46
C HIS A 145 -4.35 3.13 -1.73
N HIS A 146 -3.02 3.23 -1.62
CA HIS A 146 -2.11 3.00 -2.74
C HIS A 146 -2.19 1.56 -3.27
N MET A 147 -2.21 0.56 -2.40
CA MET A 147 -2.38 -0.84 -2.82
C MET A 147 -3.74 -1.07 -3.48
N GLN A 148 -4.83 -0.47 -2.97
CA GLN A 148 -6.14 -0.54 -3.60
C GLN A 148 -6.12 0.05 -5.01
N ASP A 149 -5.52 1.23 -5.20
CA ASP A 149 -5.35 1.86 -6.51
C ASP A 149 -4.57 0.97 -7.50
N ASP A 150 -3.51 0.30 -7.03
CA ASP A 150 -2.72 -0.61 -7.85
C ASP A 150 -3.48 -1.89 -8.21
N LEU A 151 -4.22 -2.47 -7.26
CA LEU A 151 -5.09 -3.62 -7.52
C LEU A 151 -6.21 -3.27 -8.50
N HIS A 152 -6.75 -2.05 -8.43
CA HIS A 152 -7.72 -1.55 -9.40
C HIS A 152 -7.15 -1.46 -10.82
N GLN A 153 -5.85 -1.13 -10.95
CA GLN A 153 -5.16 -1.12 -12.25
C GLN A 153 -4.88 -2.54 -12.78
N LEU A 154 -4.65 -3.51 -11.90
CA LEU A 154 -4.40 -4.91 -12.25
C LEU A 154 -5.67 -5.71 -12.56
N ALA A 155 -6.82 -5.31 -11.99
CA ALA A 155 -8.08 -5.97 -12.25
C ALA A 155 -8.41 -5.93 -13.76
N PRO A 156 -8.60 -7.09 -14.43
CA PRO A 156 -9.05 -7.10 -15.82
C PRO A 156 -10.33 -6.29 -15.90
N ARG A 157 -10.44 -5.37 -16.89
CA ARG A 157 -11.63 -4.54 -17.17
C ARG A 157 -12.89 -5.36 -17.48
N ARG A 158 -13.33 -6.22 -16.58
CA ARG A 158 -14.63 -6.86 -16.61
C ARG A 158 -15.63 -5.82 -16.13
N SER A 159 -16.17 -5.10 -17.11
CA SER A 159 -17.43 -4.37 -17.09
C SER A 159 -17.66 -3.44 -15.90
N LEU A 160 -17.58 -2.15 -16.19
CA LEU A 160 -18.01 -0.96 -15.43
C LEU A 160 -19.49 -1.01 -14.97
N HIS A 161 -19.92 -2.05 -14.24
CA HIS A 161 -21.31 -2.18 -13.77
C HIS A 161 -21.43 -2.54 -12.30
N ASP A 162 -20.36 -2.32 -11.52
CA ASP A 162 -20.37 -2.61 -10.07
C ASP A 162 -19.64 -1.52 -9.26
N HIS A 163 -19.72 -0.26 -9.72
CA HIS A 163 -19.05 0.87 -9.05
C HIS A 163 -19.99 1.81 -8.30
N ASP A 164 -21.30 1.54 -8.28
CA ASP A 164 -22.28 2.40 -7.59
C ASP A 164 -22.54 2.01 -6.12
N ASP A 165 -21.94 0.94 -5.59
CA ASP A 165 -22.26 0.45 -4.23
C ASP A 165 -21.24 0.85 -3.14
N TYR A 166 -20.13 1.49 -3.50
CA TYR A 166 -19.15 1.96 -2.50
C TYR A 166 -19.61 3.19 -1.70
N HIS A 167 -20.53 4.00 -2.24
CA HIS A 167 -21.08 5.16 -1.52
C HIS A 167 -22.26 4.83 -0.60
N GLN A 168 -22.82 3.62 -0.66
CA GLN A 168 -24.05 3.29 0.06
C GLN A 168 -23.82 2.46 1.33
N ARG A 169 -22.62 1.87 1.50
CA ARG A 169 -22.29 0.98 2.64
C ARG A 169 -21.62 1.67 3.82
N TYR A 170 -21.25 2.94 3.70
CA TYR A 170 -20.75 3.74 4.81
C TYR A 170 -21.87 4.67 5.29
N PRO A 171 -22.47 4.45 6.47
CA PRO A 171 -23.20 5.52 7.14
C PRO A 171 -22.23 6.69 7.28
N ASP A 172 -22.67 7.87 6.85
CA ASP A 172 -21.99 9.14 7.00
C ASP A 172 -21.67 9.39 8.49
N TYR A 173 -20.53 8.87 8.94
CA TYR A 173 -19.92 9.19 10.23
C TYR A 173 -19.07 10.44 10.04
N GLY A 174 -19.73 11.55 9.69
CA GLY A 174 -19.27 12.92 9.88
C GLY A 174 -17.78 13.14 9.69
N HIS A 175 -17.34 13.24 8.43
CA HIS A 175 -16.04 13.80 8.07
C HIS A 175 -15.91 15.23 8.60
N ARG A 176 -15.42 15.40 9.83
CA ARG A 176 -14.68 16.60 10.20
C ARG A 176 -13.31 16.46 9.58
N THR A 177 -13.09 17.16 8.48
CA THR A 177 -11.79 17.40 7.86
C THR A 177 -10.86 18.08 8.87
N HIS A 178 -10.26 17.31 9.76
CA HIS A 178 -9.10 17.76 10.52
C HIS A 178 -7.92 17.76 9.55
N ARG A 179 -7.69 18.94 8.98
CA ARG A 179 -6.53 19.29 8.17
C ARG A 179 -5.29 19.07 9.02
N TYR A 180 -4.72 17.87 8.97
CA TYR A 180 -3.38 17.64 9.49
C TYR A 180 -2.44 18.56 8.70
N PRO A 181 -1.59 19.37 9.35
CA PRO A 181 -0.52 20.05 8.64
C PRO A 181 0.36 18.96 8.02
N ALA A 182 0.58 19.04 6.71
CA ALA A 182 1.49 18.18 5.98
C ALA A 182 2.86 18.21 6.69
N ARG A 183 3.12 17.19 7.50
CA ARG A 183 4.38 17.01 8.21
C ARG A 183 5.27 16.25 7.24
N GLY A 184 6.33 16.91 6.79
CA GLY A 184 7.24 16.36 5.79
C GLY A 184 7.66 14.94 6.15
N TYR A 185 7.42 14.03 5.21
CA TYR A 185 7.97 12.70 5.17
C TYR A 185 9.48 12.77 5.47
N ILE A 186 9.88 12.31 6.66
CA ILE A 186 11.26 11.94 6.94
C ILE A 186 11.32 10.44 6.68
N GLY A 187 11.90 10.07 5.53
CA GLY A 187 12.02 8.67 5.12
C GLY A 187 12.85 7.82 6.11
N PRO A 188 12.82 6.48 5.94
CA PRO A 188 13.49 5.54 6.82
C PRO A 188 15.01 5.65 6.64
N GLY A 189 15.69 6.31 7.60
CA GLY A 189 17.14 6.50 7.56
C GLY A 189 17.84 6.74 8.89
N TYR A 190 17.15 6.70 10.03
CA TYR A 190 17.80 6.87 11.33
C TYR A 190 18.23 5.54 11.94
N ARG A 191 19.42 5.07 11.55
CA ARG A 191 20.26 4.21 12.40
C ARG A 191 21.04 5.13 13.35
N PRO A 192 20.78 5.14 14.67
CA PRO A 192 21.63 5.88 15.58
C PRO A 192 22.99 5.18 15.65
N ALA A 193 24.03 5.88 15.19
CA ALA A 193 25.42 5.50 15.39
C ALA A 193 25.77 5.55 16.88
N GLY A 194 26.46 4.51 17.34
CA GLY A 194 26.92 4.34 18.72
C GLY A 194 27.65 5.57 19.24
N HIS A 195 27.23 6.02 20.42
CA HIS A 195 27.87 7.09 21.17
C HIS A 195 28.78 6.45 22.22
N ASP A 196 29.99 6.10 21.82
CA ASP A 196 31.04 5.66 22.74
C ASP A 196 31.64 6.89 23.43
N HIS A 197 31.12 7.24 24.61
CA HIS A 197 31.78 8.17 25.52
C HIS A 197 32.68 7.41 26.49
N PHE A 198 33.96 7.33 26.14
CA PHE A 198 35.04 6.99 27.06
C PHE A 198 35.21 8.13 28.08
N HIS A 199 34.73 7.90 29.31
CA HIS A 199 35.13 8.68 30.48
C HIS A 199 36.44 8.10 31.03
N SER A 200 37.57 8.76 30.76
CA SER A 200 38.81 8.52 31.50
C SER A 200 38.91 9.55 32.63
N GLY A 201 38.77 9.05 33.86
CA GLY A 201 38.81 9.83 35.09
C GLY A 201 40.21 10.34 35.43
N HIS A 202 40.24 11.57 35.97
CA HIS A 202 41.34 12.08 36.76
C HIS A 202 41.11 11.71 38.23
N HIS A 203 42.05 10.99 38.84
CA HIS A 203 42.24 11.02 40.29
C HIS A 203 43.72 11.21 40.60
N HIS A 204 43.95 12.28 41.37
CA HIS A 204 45.07 12.69 42.24
C HIS A 204 46.31 11.79 42.34
#